data_AF-A0A427AIA4-F1
#
_entry.id   AF-A0A427AIA4-F1
#
_cell.length_a   1.000
_cell.length_b   1.000
_cell.length_c   1.000
_cell.angle_alpha   90.00
_cell.angle_beta   90.00
_cell.angle_gamma   90.00
#
_symmetry.space_group_name_H-M   'P 1'
#
loop_
_entity.id
_entity.type
_entity.pdbx_description
1 polymer ?
#
loop_
_entity_poly.entity_id
_entity_poly.type
_entity_poly.pdbx_seq_one_letter_code
_entity_poly.pdbx_strand_id
1 'polypeptide(L)'
;MGEPESPPKPNSKKSSLCEECGSNPWKYRCPGCSILTCSLPCVKSHKERTSCTGKRNRTEFVRLSHFDDKLLISDYELLEETKRVTESAHRLITGFGSNYRFHLPTRLRMLRNAANRRRTRLLSLPLGMSKRDKNQSRYNQK
;
A
#
# COMPACT_ATOMS: atom_id res chain seq x y z
N MET A 1 25.65 18.92 -37.95
CA MET A 1 25.21 20.13 -37.23
C MET A 1 24.79 19.65 -35.86
N GLY A 2 25.65 19.87 -34.86
CA GLY A 2 25.46 19.35 -33.50
C GLY A 2 24.51 20.24 -32.71
N GLU A 3 23.54 19.63 -32.04
CA GLU A 3 22.71 20.33 -31.05
C GLU A 3 23.54 20.64 -29.79
N PRO A 4 23.38 21.82 -29.18
CA PRO A 4 24.16 22.20 -28.02
C PRO A 4 23.67 21.46 -26.76
N GLU A 5 24.56 20.69 -26.17
CA GLU A 5 24.37 20.07 -24.85
C GLU A 5 24.09 21.14 -23.78
N SER A 6 22.96 20.97 -23.07
CA SER A 6 22.57 21.84 -21.96
C SER A 6 23.56 21.74 -20.79
N PRO A 7 23.88 22.85 -20.10
CA PRO A 7 24.89 22.86 -19.04
C PRO A 7 24.50 22.01 -17.82
N PRO A 8 25.45 21.32 -17.18
CA PRO A 8 25.19 20.54 -15.97
C PRO A 8 24.76 21.47 -14.82
N LYS A 9 23.55 21.24 -14.31
CA LYS A 9 22.96 21.99 -13.19
C LYS A 9 23.87 21.92 -11.95
N PRO A 10 24.05 23.03 -11.21
CA PRO A 10 24.99 23.08 -10.09
C PRO A 10 24.58 22.10 -8.99
N ASN A 11 25.54 21.28 -8.57
CA ASN A 11 25.43 20.37 -7.43
C ASN A 11 25.04 21.15 -6.17
N SER A 12 23.75 21.12 -5.83
CA SER A 12 23.25 21.59 -4.54
C SER A 12 24.01 20.85 -3.44
N LYS A 13 24.82 21.58 -2.66
CA LYS A 13 25.55 21.05 -1.50
C LYS A 13 24.55 20.31 -0.63
N LYS A 14 24.60 18.97 -0.63
CA LYS A 14 23.76 18.14 0.25
C LYS A 14 24.10 18.57 1.67
N SER A 15 23.13 19.07 2.41
CA SER A 15 23.27 19.34 3.84
C SER A 15 23.81 18.06 4.48
N SER A 16 24.99 18.14 5.08
CA SER A 16 25.60 17.01 5.79
C SER A 16 24.86 16.70 7.10
N LEU A 17 23.94 17.59 7.51
CA LEU A 17 23.21 17.57 8.76
C LEU A 17 21.79 17.03 8.58
N CYS A 18 21.24 16.53 9.68
CA CYS A 18 19.83 16.13 9.81
C CYS A 18 18.91 17.33 9.57
N GLU A 19 17.92 17.19 8.70
CA GLU A 19 16.95 18.25 8.39
C GLU A 19 15.89 18.43 9.48
N GLU A 20 15.79 17.48 10.43
CA GLU A 20 14.85 17.59 11.55
C GLU A 20 15.45 18.23 12.80
N CYS A 21 16.70 17.88 13.16
CA CYS A 21 17.33 18.42 14.37
C CYS A 21 18.46 19.41 14.09
N GLY A 22 19.02 19.45 12.88
CA GLY A 22 20.11 20.36 12.50
C GLY A 22 21.45 20.13 13.22
N SER A 23 21.52 19.31 14.26
CA SER A 23 22.72 19.18 15.11
C SER A 23 23.66 18.05 14.67
N ASN A 24 23.10 16.91 14.26
CA ASN A 24 23.87 15.71 13.95
C ASN A 24 23.93 15.46 12.45
N PRO A 25 24.97 14.78 11.93
CA PRO A 25 25.01 14.36 10.55
C PRO A 25 23.87 13.39 10.23
N TRP A 26 23.32 13.49 9.01
CA TRP A 26 22.25 12.58 8.59
C TRP A 26 22.76 11.15 8.40
N LYS A 27 21.89 10.17 8.64
CA LYS A 27 22.17 8.73 8.49
C LYS A 27 21.14 8.02 7.63
N TYR A 28 19.90 8.51 7.63
CA TYR A 28 18.77 7.89 6.95
C TYR A 28 18.08 8.90 6.03
N ARG A 29 17.52 8.41 4.92
CA ARG A 29 16.71 9.19 4.00
C ARG A 29 15.33 8.57 3.90
N CYS A 30 14.29 9.37 4.11
CA CYS A 30 12.91 8.89 4.02
C CYS A 30 12.54 8.57 2.55
N PRO A 31 12.04 7.37 2.21
CA PRO A 31 11.70 7.03 0.83
C PRO A 31 10.43 7.72 0.30
N GLY A 32 9.60 8.27 1.19
CA GLY A 32 8.36 8.99 0.82
C GLY A 32 8.58 10.48 0.55
N CYS A 33 9.24 11.18 1.47
CA CYS A 33 9.45 12.63 1.40
C CYS A 33 10.90 13.06 1.19
N SER A 34 11.83 12.12 1.06
CA SER A 34 13.27 12.37 0.86
C SER A 34 14.01 13.13 1.97
N ILE A 35 13.35 13.41 3.10
CA ILE A 35 13.94 14.11 4.25
C ILE A 35 15.11 13.32 4.84
N LEU A 36 16.19 14.03 5.14
CA LEU A 36 17.41 13.48 5.75
C LEU A 36 17.32 13.53 7.28
N THR A 37 17.51 12.38 7.93
CA THR A 37 17.37 12.21 9.39
C THR A 37 18.58 11.50 9.99
N CYS A 38 18.94 11.82 11.23
CA CYS A 38 20.08 11.19 11.92
C CYS A 38 19.72 9.95 12.75
N SER A 39 18.46 9.82 13.19
CA SER A 39 18.05 8.80 14.17
C SER A 39 16.55 8.54 14.13
N LEU A 40 16.11 7.45 14.78
CA LEU A 40 14.70 7.07 14.89
C LEU A 40 13.76 8.17 15.44
N PRO A 41 14.10 8.95 16.49
CA PRO A 41 13.24 10.04 16.93
C PRO A 41 13.03 11.08 15.84
N CYS A 42 14.07 11.44 15.06
CA CYS A 42 13.92 12.34 13.92
C CYS A 42 13.08 11.72 12.79
N VAL A 43 13.16 10.39 12.58
CA VAL A 43 12.29 9.69 11.64
C VAL A 43 10.82 9.76 12.08
N LYS A 44 10.52 9.61 13.37
CA LYS A 44 9.15 9.69 13.88
C LYS A 44 8.62 11.12 13.87
N SER A 45 9.43 12.07 14.34
CA SER A 45 9.11 13.50 14.38
C SER A 45 8.70 14.03 13.01
N HIS A 46 9.48 13.74 11.95
CA HIS A 46 9.10 14.23 10.62
C HIS A 46 7.83 13.58 10.11
N LYS A 47 7.60 12.28 10.39
CA LYS A 47 6.39 11.59 9.95
C LYS A 47 5.14 12.20 10.58
N GLU A 48 5.21 12.57 11.85
CA GLU A 48 4.13 13.28 12.55
C GLU A 48 3.96 14.71 12.00
N ARG A 49 5.05 15.46 11.90
CA ARG A 49 5.05 16.87 11.43
C ARG A 49 4.57 17.03 10.00
N THR A 50 4.99 16.14 9.10
CA THR A 50 4.68 16.20 7.65
C THR A 50 3.54 15.28 7.24
N SER A 51 2.92 14.58 8.20
CA SER A 51 1.93 13.52 7.92
C SER A 51 2.44 12.49 6.90
N CYS A 52 3.75 12.20 6.90
CA CYS A 52 4.38 11.32 5.94
C CYS A 52 4.17 9.85 6.33
N THR A 53 3.67 9.05 5.38
CA THR A 53 3.50 7.59 5.57
C THR A 53 4.84 6.86 5.64
N GLY A 54 5.92 7.47 5.14
CA GLY A 54 7.24 6.86 5.02
C GLY A 54 7.31 5.77 3.95
N LYS A 55 6.33 5.68 3.06
CA LYS A 55 6.32 4.77 1.91
C LYS A 55 6.45 5.59 0.63
N ARG A 56 7.22 5.10 -0.33
CA ARG A 56 7.33 5.70 -1.67
C ARG A 56 5.99 5.51 -2.41
N ASN A 57 5.48 6.57 -3.02
CA ASN A 57 4.35 6.47 -3.94
C ASN A 57 4.83 5.82 -5.24
N ARG A 58 4.42 4.57 -5.47
CA ARG A 58 4.82 3.80 -6.66
C ARG A 58 3.96 4.09 -7.89
N THR A 59 2.80 4.71 -7.71
CA THR A 59 1.80 4.95 -8.77
C THR A 59 1.63 6.43 -9.09
N GLU A 60 2.68 7.22 -8.89
CA GLU A 60 2.63 8.65 -9.22
C GLU A 60 2.60 8.83 -10.74
N PHE A 61 1.79 9.77 -11.22
CA PHE A 61 1.72 10.05 -12.65
C PHE A 61 3.03 10.69 -13.13
N VAL A 62 3.65 10.05 -14.12
CA VAL A 62 4.86 10.57 -14.77
C VAL A 62 4.52 10.90 -16.22
N ARG A 63 4.89 12.11 -16.66
CA ARG A 63 4.78 12.51 -18.07
C ARG A 63 5.70 11.65 -18.93
N LEU A 64 5.27 11.33 -20.14
CA LEU A 64 6.02 10.47 -21.07
C LEU A 64 7.46 10.95 -21.33
N SER A 65 7.69 12.26 -21.30
CA SER A 65 9.02 12.87 -21.45
C SER A 65 10.02 12.56 -20.33
N HIS A 66 9.54 12.10 -19.17
CA HIS A 66 10.34 11.73 -18.01
C HIS A 66 10.22 10.24 -17.69
N PHE A 67 9.71 9.45 -18.64
CA PHE A 67 9.58 8.00 -18.48
C PHE A 67 10.93 7.33 -18.76
N ASP A 68 11.65 7.01 -17.68
CA ASP A 68 12.96 6.35 -17.72
C ASP A 68 12.84 4.83 -17.52
N ASP A 69 13.85 4.06 -17.95
CA ASP A 69 13.94 2.61 -17.74
C ASP A 69 13.81 2.20 -16.26
N LYS A 70 14.25 3.07 -15.34
CA LYS A 70 14.11 2.83 -13.89
C LYS A 70 12.65 2.81 -13.45
N LEU A 71 11.80 3.62 -14.06
CA LEU A 71 10.36 3.63 -13.79
C LEU A 71 9.72 2.37 -14.36
N LEU A 72 10.09 1.98 -15.58
CA LEU A 72 9.62 0.74 -16.21
C LEU A 72 9.90 -0.49 -15.33
N ILE A 73 11.13 -0.61 -14.78
CA ILE A 73 11.48 -1.71 -13.86
C ILE A 73 10.62 -1.64 -12.60
N SER A 74 10.43 -0.45 -12.01
CA SER A 74 9.63 -0.29 -10.80
C SER A 74 8.17 -0.70 -10.99
N ASP A 75 7.60 -0.39 -12.16
CA ASP A 75 6.25 -0.76 -12.56
C ASP A 75 6.13 -2.27 -12.79
N TYR A 76 7.13 -2.87 -13.46
CA TYR A 76 7.19 -4.32 -13.63
C TYR A 76 7.24 -5.05 -12.26
N GLU A 77 8.09 -4.59 -11.35
CA GLU A 77 8.17 -5.15 -9.99
C GLU A 77 6.86 -5.03 -9.23
N LEU A 78 6.12 -3.93 -9.42
CA LEU A 78 4.81 -3.73 -8.80
C LEU A 78 3.79 -4.77 -9.32
N LEU A 79 3.78 -5.04 -10.63
CA LEU A 79 2.92 -6.06 -11.22
C LEU A 79 3.28 -7.47 -10.74
N GLU A 80 4.57 -7.77 -10.63
CA GLU A 80 5.05 -9.06 -10.15
C GLU A 80 4.74 -9.27 -8.65
N GLU A 81 4.88 -8.23 -7.82
CA GLU A 81 4.45 -8.27 -6.42
C GLU A 81 2.94 -8.54 -6.30
N THR A 82 2.14 -7.85 -7.12
CA THR A 82 0.68 -8.05 -7.15
C THR A 82 0.35 -9.48 -7.55
N LYS A 83 1.00 -10.00 -8.60
CA LYS A 83 0.85 -11.39 -9.05
C LYS A 83 1.15 -12.37 -7.93
N ARG A 84 2.27 -12.20 -7.22
CA ARG A 84 2.65 -13.05 -6.08
C ARG A 84 1.60 -13.04 -4.97
N VAL A 85 1.03 -11.88 -4.64
CA VAL A 85 -0.04 -11.77 -3.63
C VAL A 85 -1.30 -12.51 -4.10
N THR A 86 -1.71 -12.33 -5.35
CA THR A 86 -2.87 -13.06 -5.91
C THR A 86 -2.65 -14.56 -5.96
N GLU A 87 -1.46 -15.02 -6.34
CA GLU A 87 -1.14 -16.46 -6.34
C GLU A 87 -1.10 -17.03 -4.93
N SER A 88 -0.55 -16.30 -3.96
CA SER A 88 -0.56 -16.69 -2.55
C SER A 88 -2.00 -16.84 -2.04
N ALA A 89 -2.85 -15.85 -2.32
CA ALA A 89 -4.27 -15.92 -1.99
C ALA A 89 -4.97 -17.09 -2.70
N HIS A 90 -4.68 -17.32 -3.98
CA HIS A 90 -5.22 -18.43 -4.74
C HIS A 90 -4.81 -19.77 -4.12
N ARG A 91 -3.52 -19.96 -3.78
CA ARG A 91 -3.01 -21.16 -3.07
C ARG A 91 -3.65 -21.34 -1.70
N LEU A 92 -3.90 -20.27 -0.95
CA LEU A 92 -4.65 -20.35 0.31
C LEU A 92 -6.10 -20.81 0.08
N ILE A 93 -6.73 -20.36 -1.00
CA ILE A 93 -8.11 -20.75 -1.36
C ILE A 93 -8.16 -22.20 -1.88
N THR A 94 -7.17 -22.65 -2.65
CA THR A 94 -7.18 -23.96 -3.31
C THR A 94 -6.48 -25.06 -2.50
N GLY A 95 -5.34 -24.75 -1.87
CA GLY A 95 -4.46 -25.70 -1.18
C GLY A 95 -4.91 -26.09 0.23
N PHE A 96 -5.71 -25.25 0.90
CA PHE A 96 -6.35 -25.60 2.17
C PHE A 96 -7.67 -26.38 2.00
N GLY A 97 -7.90 -26.88 0.78
CA GLY A 97 -9.00 -27.74 0.44
C GLY A 97 -10.29 -26.97 0.20
N SER A 98 -11.11 -27.55 -0.68
CA SER A 98 -12.52 -27.23 -0.94
C SER A 98 -13.40 -27.08 0.32
N ASN A 99 -12.86 -27.32 1.52
CA ASN A 99 -13.52 -27.34 2.82
C ASN A 99 -13.72 -25.95 3.45
N TYR A 100 -13.00 -24.90 3.01
CA TYR A 100 -13.31 -23.50 3.44
C TYR A 100 -14.54 -22.91 2.76
N ARG A 101 -15.12 -23.60 1.76
CA ARG A 101 -16.21 -23.04 0.95
C ARG A 101 -17.57 -22.99 1.64
N PHE A 102 -17.79 -23.57 2.83
CA PHE A 102 -19.20 -23.79 3.25
C PHE A 102 -19.62 -23.39 4.67
N HIS A 103 -18.72 -22.99 5.57
CA HIS A 103 -19.15 -22.53 6.90
C HIS A 103 -19.11 -21.01 7.03
N LEU A 104 -20.16 -20.35 6.51
CA LEU A 104 -20.52 -19.03 7.01
C LEU A 104 -20.78 -19.14 8.52
N PRO A 105 -20.21 -18.25 9.35
CA PRO A 105 -20.55 -18.17 10.76
C PRO A 105 -22.07 -18.14 10.95
N THR A 106 -22.58 -18.82 11.98
CA THR A 106 -24.04 -18.99 12.20
C THR A 106 -24.80 -17.67 12.13
N ARG A 107 -24.24 -16.58 12.68
CA ARG A 107 -24.75 -15.20 12.59
C ARG A 107 -25.00 -14.74 11.15
N LEU A 108 -24.02 -14.91 10.26
CA LEU A 108 -24.12 -14.49 8.86
C LEU A 108 -25.05 -15.40 8.05
N ARG A 109 -25.09 -16.70 8.38
CA ARG A 109 -26.03 -17.65 7.80
C ARG A 109 -27.48 -17.27 8.14
N MET A 110 -27.77 -16.92 9.40
CA MET A 110 -29.09 -16.45 9.81
C MET A 110 -29.50 -15.16 9.09
N LEU A 111 -28.58 -14.19 9.00
CA LEU A 111 -28.82 -12.94 8.26
C LEU A 111 -29.11 -13.17 6.77
N ARG A 112 -28.33 -14.02 6.11
CA ARG A 112 -28.57 -14.39 4.72
C ARG A 112 -29.94 -15.05 4.53
N ASN A 113 -30.30 -15.98 5.42
CA ASN A 113 -31.59 -16.67 5.37
C ASN A 113 -32.77 -15.70 5.57
N ALA A 114 -32.67 -14.78 6.53
CA ALA A 114 -33.69 -13.77 6.76
C ALA A 114 -33.85 -12.81 5.57
N ALA A 115 -32.75 -12.39 4.94
CA ALA A 115 -32.77 -11.57 3.74
C ALA A 115 -33.40 -12.33 2.55
N ASN A 116 -33.03 -13.59 2.35
CA ASN A 116 -33.60 -14.44 1.30
C ASN A 116 -35.11 -14.63 1.47
N ARG A 117 -35.61 -14.81 2.70
CA ARG A 117 -37.07 -14.87 2.98
C ARG A 117 -37.80 -13.60 2.55
N ARG A 118 -37.12 -12.45 2.56
CA ARG A 118 -37.63 -11.14 2.10
C ARG A 118 -37.30 -10.87 0.63
N ARG A 119 -36.88 -11.89 -0.13
CA ARG A 119 -36.45 -11.81 -1.54
C ARG A 119 -35.28 -10.85 -1.78
N THR A 120 -34.44 -10.60 -0.77
CA THR A 120 -33.23 -9.79 -0.89
C THR A 120 -32.00 -10.68 -0.96
N ARG A 121 -31.22 -10.57 -2.06
CA ARG A 121 -29.99 -11.36 -2.24
C ARG A 121 -28.82 -10.72 -1.49
N LEU A 122 -28.41 -11.35 -0.39
CA LEU A 122 -27.27 -10.89 0.41
C LEU A 122 -25.99 -11.67 0.08
N LEU A 123 -24.96 -10.95 -0.38
CA LEU A 123 -23.62 -11.47 -0.66
C LEU A 123 -22.63 -11.00 0.42
N SER A 124 -21.93 -11.94 1.03
CA SER A 124 -20.82 -11.64 1.95
C SER A 124 -19.54 -11.43 1.15
N LEU A 125 -18.70 -10.49 1.56
CA LEU A 125 -17.36 -10.34 0.99
C LEU A 125 -16.53 -11.63 1.17
N PRO A 126 -15.53 -11.87 0.30
CA PRO A 126 -14.59 -12.98 0.44
C PRO A 126 -13.75 -12.90 1.72
N LEU A 127 -13.30 -14.07 2.20
CA LEU A 127 -12.32 -14.19 3.30
C LEU A 127 -11.04 -13.38 2.99
N GLY A 128 -10.48 -12.70 3.99
CA GLY A 128 -9.25 -11.90 3.86
C GLY A 128 -9.45 -10.41 3.53
N MET A 129 -10.69 -9.95 3.32
CA MET A 129 -10.97 -8.53 3.14
C MET A 129 -11.21 -7.83 4.48
N SER A 130 -10.46 -6.76 4.79
CA SER A 130 -10.62 -5.98 6.03
C SER A 130 -12.07 -5.48 6.26
N LYS A 131 -12.80 -5.16 5.17
CA LYS A 131 -14.21 -4.78 5.24
C LYS A 131 -15.12 -5.90 5.75
N ARG A 132 -14.78 -7.16 5.45
CA ARG A 132 -15.50 -8.33 5.97
C ARG A 132 -15.24 -8.52 7.45
N ASP A 133 -13.99 -8.38 7.88
CA ASP A 133 -13.60 -8.59 9.28
C ASP A 133 -14.20 -7.52 10.20
N LYS A 134 -14.34 -6.29 9.69
CA LYS A 134 -15.04 -5.20 10.39
C LYS A 134 -16.56 -5.30 10.33
N ASN A 135 -17.14 -6.23 9.55
CA ASN A 135 -18.58 -6.32 9.37
C ASN A 135 -19.26 -6.92 10.62
N GLN A 136 -20.00 -6.09 11.34
CA GLN A 136 -20.77 -6.47 12.52
C GLN A 136 -22.28 -6.59 12.22
N SER A 137 -22.68 -6.94 11.00
CA SER A 137 -24.10 -7.14 10.69
C SER A 137 -24.62 -8.41 11.38
N ARG A 138 -25.73 -8.32 12.11
CA ARG A 138 -26.45 -9.46 12.69
C ARG A 138 -27.93 -9.37 12.34
N TYR A 139 -28.57 -10.53 12.21
CA TYR A 139 -30.01 -10.62 12.25
C TYR A 139 -30.48 -10.65 13.70
N ASN A 140 -31.45 -9.79 14.03
CA ASN A 140 -32.10 -9.78 15.34
C ASN A 140 -33.52 -10.34 15.16
N GLN A 141 -33.82 -11.42 15.88
CA GLN A 141 -35.14 -12.04 15.89
C GLN A 141 -35.89 -11.49 17.10
N LYS A 142 -36.48 -10.30 16.94
CA LYS A 142 -37.51 -9.78 17.85
C LYS A 142 -38.88 -10.23 17.36
#